data_AF-A0A5E4HPB2-F1
#
_entry.id   AF-A0A5E4HPB2-F1
#
_cell.length_a   1.000
_cell.length_b   1.000
_cell.length_c   1.000
_cell.angle_alpha   90.00
_cell.angle_beta   90.00
_cell.angle_gamma   90.00
#
_symmetry.space_group_name_H-M   'P 1'
#
loop_
_entity.id
_entity.type
_entity.pdbx_description
1 polymer ?
#
loop_
_entity_poly.entity_id
_entity_poly.type
_entity_poly.pdbx_seq_one_letter_code
_entity_poly.pdbx_strand_id
1 'polypeptide(L)'
;MTKTSKQVEAEVDQFSRDTNRTILKVTEWKTPCTSYPLMAFGAYDKTPDARIVRTRRNKGLVYPMEDVDGYGYWANLVPIKITSLEIKGRTWMTDEPINWIGMQRFAEAAHGNVFVAGLGLGMLCHALIKNDRVKKVTVLEREKAVIQIIGPLVKHPKIEIVEGDFWKSPIVTAADVVDGKIQIKEVPYDTIILDIWVWGSEKEGKKFQSEIWRAIGMCKVAAPYANVYVWGLKEKAYNPAIEDPEKVDPDKP
;
A
#
# COMPACT_ATOMS: atom_id res chain seq x y z
N MET A 1 28.79 18.57 -13.93
CA MET A 1 27.60 19.22 -14.55
C MET A 1 26.36 18.39 -14.23
N THR A 2 25.27 19.00 -13.82
CA THR A 2 23.99 18.29 -13.60
C THR A 2 23.37 17.98 -14.96
N LYS A 3 23.06 16.71 -15.24
CA LYS A 3 22.40 16.30 -16.50
C LYS A 3 21.12 17.11 -16.71
N THR A 4 20.77 17.45 -17.95
CA THR A 4 19.47 18.04 -18.33
C THR A 4 18.36 16.97 -18.28
N SER A 5 17.08 17.36 -18.31
CA SER A 5 15.99 16.37 -18.31
C SER A 5 15.96 15.54 -19.61
N LYS A 6 16.29 16.13 -20.76
CA LYS A 6 16.47 15.40 -22.02
C LYS A 6 17.58 14.35 -21.97
N GLN A 7 18.71 14.66 -21.34
CA GLN A 7 19.80 13.69 -21.17
C GLN A 7 19.39 12.53 -20.29
N VAL A 8 18.65 12.79 -19.20
CA VAL A 8 18.14 11.72 -18.33
C VAL A 8 17.09 10.89 -19.02
N GLU A 9 16.20 11.51 -19.78
CA GLU A 9 15.20 10.78 -20.55
C GLU A 9 15.85 9.82 -21.56
N ALA A 10 16.88 10.26 -22.29
CA ALA A 10 17.63 9.41 -23.21
C ALA A 10 18.30 8.21 -22.51
N GLU A 11 18.79 8.39 -21.28
CA GLU A 11 19.35 7.30 -20.46
C GLU A 11 18.29 6.33 -19.97
N VAL A 12 17.11 6.85 -19.58
CA VAL A 12 15.95 6.03 -19.19
C VAL A 12 15.47 5.21 -20.39
N ASP A 13 15.38 5.81 -21.58
CA ASP A 13 15.01 5.10 -22.81
C ASP A 13 16.03 4.03 -23.18
N GLN A 14 17.32 4.30 -23.00
CA GLN A 14 18.36 3.30 -23.20
C GLN A 14 18.22 2.15 -22.20
N PHE A 15 18.01 2.43 -20.91
CA PHE A 15 17.79 1.41 -19.89
C PHE A 15 16.54 0.56 -20.19
N SER A 16 15.47 1.18 -20.69
CA SER A 16 14.24 0.47 -21.09
C SER A 16 14.53 -0.53 -22.21
N ARG A 17 15.30 -0.11 -23.24
CA ARG A 17 15.75 -0.99 -24.32
C ARG A 17 16.65 -2.12 -23.82
N ASP A 18 17.61 -1.81 -22.96
CA ASP A 18 18.60 -2.78 -22.45
C ASP A 18 17.95 -3.85 -21.56
N THR A 19 16.91 -3.49 -20.83
CA THR A 19 16.19 -4.41 -19.92
C THR A 19 14.95 -5.04 -20.55
N ASN A 20 14.52 -4.56 -21.72
CA ASN A 20 13.22 -4.88 -22.32
C ASN A 20 12.07 -4.71 -21.31
N ARG A 21 12.09 -3.61 -20.55
CA ARG A 21 11.07 -3.28 -19.52
C ARG A 21 10.55 -1.86 -19.72
N THR A 22 9.24 -1.69 -19.56
CA THR A 22 8.57 -0.39 -19.54
C THR A 22 8.93 0.38 -18.28
N ILE A 23 9.19 1.69 -18.42
CA ILE A 23 9.57 2.57 -17.33
C ILE A 23 8.58 3.73 -17.21
N LEU A 24 8.00 3.91 -16.03
CA LEU A 24 7.21 5.09 -15.71
C LEU A 24 8.12 6.32 -15.62
N LYS A 25 7.97 7.25 -16.56
CA LYS A 25 8.72 8.52 -16.59
C LYS A 25 8.02 9.59 -15.75
N VAL A 26 8.55 9.85 -14.55
CA VAL A 26 7.97 10.82 -13.62
C VAL A 26 8.46 12.24 -13.93
N THR A 27 7.57 13.07 -14.47
CA THR A 27 7.81 14.48 -14.79
C THR A 27 7.25 15.44 -13.73
N GLU A 28 6.33 14.97 -12.91
CA GLU A 28 5.81 15.64 -11.73
C GLU A 28 5.37 14.59 -10.69
N TRP A 29 5.27 14.97 -9.41
CA TRP A 29 4.77 14.07 -8.38
C TRP A 29 3.83 14.77 -7.43
N LYS A 30 2.59 14.27 -7.38
CA LYS A 30 1.56 14.77 -6.48
C LYS A 30 0.61 13.64 -6.09
N THR A 31 0.44 13.49 -4.78
CA THR A 31 -0.54 12.59 -4.17
C THR A 31 -1.32 13.39 -3.12
N PRO A 32 -2.44 12.90 -2.58
CA PRO A 32 -3.06 13.51 -1.40
C PRO A 32 -2.05 13.70 -0.25
N CYS A 33 -1.15 12.74 -0.04
CA CYS A 33 -0.15 12.77 1.03
C CYS A 33 0.90 13.87 0.83
N THR A 34 1.23 14.25 -0.41
CA THR A 34 2.17 15.37 -0.68
C THR A 34 1.73 16.69 -0.07
N SER A 35 0.42 16.85 0.24
CA SER A 35 -0.15 18.02 0.89
C SER A 35 -0.21 17.95 2.42
N TYR A 36 0.10 16.79 3.03
CA TYR A 36 0.03 16.62 4.47
C TYR A 36 0.98 17.58 5.22
N PRO A 37 0.56 18.16 6.35
CA PRO A 37 1.49 18.93 7.17
C PRO A 37 2.64 18.05 7.67
N LEU A 38 3.80 18.66 7.90
CA LEU A 38 4.86 18.01 8.67
C LEU A 38 4.40 17.94 10.12
N MET A 39 4.38 16.75 10.70
CA MET A 39 3.90 16.53 12.06
C MET A 39 4.58 15.32 12.68
N ALA A 40 4.64 15.31 14.00
CA ALA A 40 5.20 14.24 14.80
C ALA A 40 4.30 13.96 16.01
N PHE A 41 4.30 12.73 16.47
CA PHE A 41 3.63 12.27 17.68
C PHE A 41 4.63 11.52 18.56
N GLY A 42 4.56 11.73 19.87
CA GLY A 42 5.49 11.17 20.85
C GLY A 42 6.42 12.24 21.44
N ALA A 43 7.41 11.80 22.21
CA ALA A 43 8.25 12.67 23.01
C ALA A 43 9.11 13.62 22.15
N TYR A 44 9.10 14.92 22.48
CA TYR A 44 9.83 15.97 21.76
C TYR A 44 11.34 15.97 22.03
N ASP A 45 11.77 15.42 23.16
CA ASP A 45 13.17 15.33 23.60
C ASP A 45 13.91 14.11 23.02
N LYS A 46 13.21 13.24 22.29
CA LYS A 46 13.71 11.97 21.70
C LYS A 46 13.22 11.81 20.27
N THR A 47 13.64 10.72 19.61
CA THR A 47 13.05 10.29 18.34
C THR A 47 11.53 10.10 18.52
N PRO A 48 10.68 10.82 17.76
CA PRO A 48 9.24 10.67 17.87
C PRO A 48 8.77 9.23 17.59
N ASP A 49 7.63 8.85 18.17
CA ASP A 49 7.03 7.54 17.93
C ASP A 49 6.64 7.40 16.47
N ALA A 50 6.03 8.45 15.89
CA ALA A 50 5.77 8.56 14.47
C ALA A 50 5.91 10.01 13.98
N ARG A 51 6.26 10.19 12.69
CA ARG A 51 6.28 11.52 12.04
C ARG A 51 6.10 11.45 10.53
N ILE A 52 5.59 12.54 9.97
CA ILE A 52 5.54 12.80 8.53
C ILE A 52 6.72 13.69 8.15
N VAL A 53 7.53 13.22 7.21
CA VAL A 53 8.66 13.97 6.65
C VAL A 53 8.55 14.11 5.13
N ARG A 54 9.43 14.95 4.56
CA ARG A 54 9.61 15.05 3.11
C ARG A 54 10.99 14.54 2.72
N THR A 55 11.01 13.59 1.82
CA THR A 55 12.23 13.03 1.25
C THR A 55 12.36 13.50 -0.19
N ARG A 56 13.53 14.00 -0.58
CA ARG A 56 13.80 14.38 -1.96
C ARG A 56 14.32 13.17 -2.73
N ARG A 57 13.72 12.85 -3.87
CA ARG A 57 14.30 11.92 -4.85
C ARG A 57 14.95 12.72 -5.97
N ASN A 58 16.20 12.35 -6.27
CA ASN A 58 16.96 13.01 -7.31
C ASN A 58 16.56 12.50 -8.69
N LYS A 59 16.85 13.32 -9.69
CA LYS A 59 16.65 13.00 -11.10
C LYS A 59 17.56 11.84 -11.55
N GLY A 60 17.05 10.98 -12.43
CA GLY A 60 17.81 9.91 -13.11
C GLY A 60 17.98 8.62 -12.32
N LEU A 61 17.35 8.50 -11.15
CA LEU A 61 17.30 7.24 -10.42
C LEU A 61 16.20 6.35 -11.01
N VAL A 62 16.53 5.08 -11.23
CA VAL A 62 15.60 4.04 -11.65
C VAL A 62 15.28 3.17 -10.45
N TYR A 63 13.99 2.98 -10.18
CA TYR A 63 13.47 2.25 -9.03
C TYR A 63 12.51 1.15 -9.50
N PRO A 64 12.43 0.01 -8.80
CA PRO A 64 11.51 -1.06 -9.18
C PRO A 64 10.05 -0.59 -9.02
N MET A 65 9.22 -0.96 -9.99
CA MET A 65 7.75 -0.90 -9.91
C MET A 65 7.14 -2.28 -9.65
N GLU A 66 7.93 -3.36 -9.74
CA GLU A 66 7.49 -4.73 -9.47
C GLU A 66 6.24 -5.14 -10.29
N ASP A 67 6.18 -4.70 -11.55
CA ASP A 67 5.07 -4.95 -12.48
C ASP A 67 3.74 -4.30 -12.04
N VAL A 68 3.78 -3.33 -11.11
CA VAL A 68 2.63 -2.49 -10.75
C VAL A 68 2.23 -1.61 -11.93
N ASP A 69 0.95 -1.71 -12.31
CA ASP A 69 0.40 -1.11 -13.53
C ASP A 69 1.22 -1.47 -14.79
N GLY A 70 1.89 -2.63 -14.71
CA GLY A 70 2.73 -3.25 -15.72
C GLY A 70 4.09 -2.56 -15.96
N TYR A 71 4.41 -1.51 -15.20
CA TYR A 71 5.75 -0.93 -15.24
C TYR A 71 6.76 -1.85 -14.53
N GLY A 72 7.90 -2.11 -15.17
CA GLY A 72 9.01 -2.79 -14.50
C GLY A 72 9.75 -1.85 -13.55
N TYR A 73 9.87 -0.58 -13.94
CA TYR A 73 10.58 0.44 -13.19
C TYR A 73 9.90 1.81 -13.28
N TRP A 74 10.33 2.75 -12.44
CA TRP A 74 10.02 4.17 -12.57
C TRP A 74 11.29 5.01 -12.47
N ALA A 75 11.30 6.15 -13.15
CA ALA A 75 12.44 7.06 -13.17
C ALA A 75 12.02 8.53 -13.08
N ASN A 76 12.81 9.31 -12.35
CA ASN A 76 12.60 10.75 -12.18
C ASN A 76 13.23 11.54 -13.34
N LEU A 77 12.41 12.20 -14.16
CA LEU A 77 12.87 13.18 -15.16
C LEU A 77 13.08 14.58 -14.56
N VAL A 78 12.53 14.82 -13.37
CA VAL A 78 12.79 15.98 -12.52
C VAL A 78 12.97 15.53 -11.06
N PRO A 79 13.64 16.29 -10.19
CA PRO A 79 13.64 15.98 -8.76
C PRO A 79 12.21 16.07 -8.19
N ILE A 80 11.80 15.04 -7.46
CA ILE A 80 10.48 15.00 -6.81
C ILE A 80 10.61 15.04 -5.29
N LYS A 81 9.54 15.47 -4.62
CA LYS A 81 9.41 15.35 -3.16
C LYS A 81 8.34 14.32 -2.86
N ILE A 82 8.71 13.32 -2.09
CA ILE A 82 7.79 12.30 -1.58
C ILE A 82 7.52 12.56 -0.10
N THR A 83 6.37 12.12 0.35
CA THR A 83 5.97 12.04 1.75
C THR A 83 6.41 10.70 2.31
N SER A 84 7.00 10.72 3.50
CA SER A 84 7.37 9.50 4.21
C SER A 84 6.76 9.53 5.61
N LEU A 85 6.14 8.42 6.00
CA LEU A 85 5.81 8.12 7.37
C LEU A 85 7.02 7.41 7.99
N GLU A 86 7.56 7.97 9.06
CA GLU A 86 8.60 7.34 9.85
C GLU A 86 8.04 6.91 11.21
N ILE A 87 8.43 5.72 11.67
CA ILE A 87 8.12 5.21 13.00
C ILE A 87 9.44 4.91 13.71
N LYS A 88 9.64 5.51 14.90
CA LYS A 88 10.87 5.36 15.69
C LYS A 88 12.15 5.58 14.86
N GLY A 89 12.13 6.59 13.97
CA GLY A 89 13.26 6.98 13.13
C GLY A 89 13.53 6.07 11.93
N ARG A 90 12.64 5.13 11.61
CA ARG A 90 12.72 4.29 10.40
C ARG A 90 11.59 4.63 9.45
N THR A 91 11.89 4.73 8.16
CA THR A 91 10.86 4.86 7.12
C THR A 91 9.97 3.63 7.14
N TRP A 92 8.68 3.87 7.37
CA TRP A 92 7.66 2.84 7.43
C TRP A 92 6.90 2.72 6.11
N MET A 93 6.53 3.86 5.52
CA MET A 93 5.84 3.92 4.24
C MET A 93 6.17 5.22 3.51
N THR A 94 6.17 5.19 2.18
CA THR A 94 6.34 6.35 1.30
C THR A 94 5.18 6.47 0.32
N ASP A 95 4.86 7.68 -0.12
CA ASP A 95 3.91 7.90 -1.22
C ASP A 95 4.59 7.84 -2.60
N GLU A 96 5.62 6.99 -2.75
CA GLU A 96 6.30 6.78 -4.02
C GLU A 96 5.38 6.18 -5.10
N PRO A 97 5.76 6.30 -6.39
CA PRO A 97 4.94 5.83 -7.50
C PRO A 97 4.40 4.43 -7.36
N ILE A 98 5.25 3.45 -7.02
CA ILE A 98 4.83 2.06 -6.82
C ILE A 98 3.69 1.95 -5.79
N ASN A 99 3.81 2.64 -4.65
CA ASN A 99 2.82 2.56 -3.58
C ASN A 99 1.54 3.31 -3.95
N TRP A 100 1.64 4.55 -4.46
CA TRP A 100 0.44 5.35 -4.76
C TRP A 100 -0.36 4.77 -5.93
N ILE A 101 0.30 4.33 -7.01
CA ILE A 101 -0.35 3.70 -8.15
C ILE A 101 -0.94 2.35 -7.72
N GLY A 102 -0.19 1.57 -6.95
CA GLY A 102 -0.68 0.32 -6.36
C GLY A 102 -1.97 0.50 -5.58
N MET A 103 -2.01 1.45 -4.64
CA MET A 103 -3.20 1.72 -3.84
C MET A 103 -4.41 2.17 -4.67
N GLN A 104 -4.20 2.84 -5.81
CA GLN A 104 -5.29 3.17 -6.74
C GLN A 104 -5.88 1.90 -7.36
N ARG A 105 -5.04 0.97 -7.83
CA ARG A 105 -5.51 -0.31 -8.42
C ARG A 105 -6.25 -1.18 -7.40
N PHE A 106 -5.80 -1.20 -6.15
CA PHE A 106 -6.54 -1.87 -5.07
C PHE A 106 -7.91 -1.23 -4.83
N ALA A 107 -7.96 0.11 -4.76
CA ALA A 107 -9.22 0.82 -4.59
C ALA A 107 -10.16 0.60 -5.77
N GLU A 108 -9.66 0.59 -7.01
CA GLU A 108 -10.44 0.27 -8.22
C GLU A 108 -10.99 -1.15 -8.21
N ALA A 109 -10.30 -2.13 -7.64
CA ALA A 109 -10.82 -3.50 -7.55
C ALA A 109 -11.86 -3.69 -6.42
N ALA A 110 -11.83 -2.82 -5.41
CA ALA A 110 -12.68 -2.93 -4.22
C ALA A 110 -14.15 -2.54 -4.47
N HIS A 111 -15.04 -3.11 -3.66
CA HIS A 111 -16.46 -2.76 -3.62
C HIS A 111 -17.10 -3.11 -2.27
N GLY A 112 -18.30 -2.58 -2.02
CA GLY A 112 -19.12 -2.92 -0.86
C GLY A 112 -18.54 -2.43 0.46
N ASN A 113 -18.63 -3.26 1.50
CA ASN A 113 -17.99 -3.05 2.79
C ASN A 113 -16.54 -3.56 2.71
N VAL A 114 -15.59 -2.65 2.88
CA VAL A 114 -14.16 -2.93 2.74
C VAL A 114 -13.51 -3.00 4.11
N PHE A 115 -12.73 -4.05 4.35
CA PHE A 115 -11.80 -4.11 5.47
C PHE A 115 -10.37 -3.87 4.98
N VAL A 116 -9.62 -3.04 5.69
CA VAL A 116 -8.21 -2.76 5.40
C VAL A 116 -7.38 -3.06 6.65
N ALA A 117 -6.39 -3.94 6.52
CA ALA A 117 -5.39 -4.16 7.56
C ALA A 117 -4.16 -3.29 7.28
N GLY A 118 -3.96 -2.25 8.08
CA GLY A 118 -2.89 -1.25 7.94
C GLY A 118 -3.43 0.11 7.45
N LEU A 119 -3.17 1.17 8.22
CA LEU A 119 -3.52 2.54 7.82
C LEU A 119 -2.38 3.18 7.01
N GLY A 120 -1.13 2.99 7.45
CA GLY A 120 0.06 3.56 6.80
C GLY A 120 -0.05 5.07 6.62
N LEU A 121 0.26 5.59 5.43
CA LEU A 121 0.07 7.01 5.05
C LEU A 121 -1.39 7.37 4.72
N GLY A 122 -2.32 6.40 4.79
CA GLY A 122 -3.73 6.62 4.45
C GLY A 122 -3.98 6.75 2.94
N MET A 123 -3.02 6.40 2.09
CA MET A 123 -3.15 6.48 0.62
C MET A 123 -4.34 5.67 0.11
N LEU A 124 -4.48 4.42 0.57
CA LEU A 124 -5.59 3.57 0.19
C LEU A 124 -6.94 4.16 0.64
N CYS A 125 -6.99 4.83 1.80
CA CYS A 125 -8.20 5.52 2.25
C CYS A 125 -8.61 6.61 1.25
N HIS A 126 -7.67 7.46 0.82
CA HIS A 126 -7.94 8.49 -0.20
C HIS A 126 -8.43 7.92 -1.53
N ALA A 127 -7.87 6.78 -1.93
CA ALA A 127 -8.30 6.11 -3.16
C ALA A 127 -9.70 5.47 -3.01
N LEU A 128 -9.96 4.78 -1.91
CA LEU A 128 -11.25 4.14 -1.62
C LEU A 128 -12.40 5.15 -1.46
N ILE A 129 -12.14 6.33 -0.89
CA ILE A 129 -13.16 7.39 -0.75
C ILE A 129 -13.76 7.75 -2.12
N LYS A 130 -12.92 7.80 -3.17
CA LYS A 130 -13.29 8.15 -4.54
C LYS A 130 -14.00 7.03 -5.29
N ASN A 131 -14.00 5.80 -4.78
CA ASN A 131 -14.71 4.70 -5.42
C ASN A 131 -16.17 4.65 -4.92
N ASP A 132 -17.11 4.91 -5.83
CA ASP A 132 -18.55 4.91 -5.53
C ASP A 132 -19.13 3.51 -5.28
N ARG A 133 -18.44 2.45 -5.73
CA ARG A 133 -18.83 1.07 -5.40
C ARG A 133 -18.48 0.70 -3.95
N VAL A 134 -17.65 1.49 -3.27
CA VAL A 134 -17.30 1.30 -1.86
C VAL A 134 -18.30 2.04 -0.97
N LYS A 135 -18.98 1.29 -0.11
CA LYS A 135 -20.02 1.76 0.82
C LYS A 135 -19.44 2.23 2.14
N LYS A 136 -18.58 1.41 2.75
CA LYS A 136 -17.93 1.65 4.04
C LYS A 136 -16.55 1.01 4.04
N VAL A 137 -15.61 1.59 4.77
CA VAL A 137 -14.26 1.10 4.97
C VAL A 137 -13.99 1.04 6.47
N THR A 138 -13.63 -0.15 6.96
CA THR A 138 -13.07 -0.34 8.29
C THR A 138 -11.57 -0.53 8.14
N VAL A 139 -10.78 0.39 8.70
CA VAL A 139 -9.32 0.32 8.72
C VAL A 139 -8.86 -0.10 10.10
N LEU A 140 -8.08 -1.18 10.18
CA LEU A 140 -7.47 -1.65 11.41
C LEU A 140 -6.00 -1.26 11.42
N GLU A 141 -5.58 -0.46 12.41
CA GLU A 141 -4.20 -0.01 12.58
C GLU A 141 -3.71 -0.32 13.99
N ARG A 142 -2.51 -0.89 14.11
CA ARG A 142 -1.95 -1.29 15.39
C ARG A 142 -1.22 -0.14 16.07
N GLU A 143 -0.57 0.72 15.29
CA GLU A 143 0.29 1.76 15.82
C GLU A 143 -0.54 3.01 16.16
N LYS A 144 -0.86 3.19 17.45
CA LYS A 144 -1.65 4.34 17.94
C LYS A 144 -1.10 5.69 17.46
N ALA A 145 0.22 5.86 17.41
CA ALA A 145 0.85 7.08 16.92
C ALA A 145 0.51 7.37 15.44
N VAL A 146 0.38 6.33 14.60
CA VAL A 146 -0.04 6.46 13.20
C VAL A 146 -1.50 6.89 13.13
N ILE A 147 -2.38 6.32 13.94
CA ILE A 147 -3.80 6.72 14.02
C ILE A 147 -3.93 8.20 14.40
N GLN A 148 -3.16 8.66 15.39
CA GLN A 148 -3.22 10.06 15.85
C GLN A 148 -2.76 11.06 14.78
N ILE A 149 -1.77 10.69 13.97
CA ILE A 149 -1.22 11.55 12.91
C ILE A 149 -2.08 11.50 11.64
N ILE A 150 -2.42 10.30 11.19
CA ILE A 150 -3.01 10.07 9.87
C ILE A 150 -4.54 10.07 9.92
N GLY A 151 -5.15 9.60 11.00
CA GLY A 151 -6.60 9.51 11.14
C GLY A 151 -7.34 10.82 10.86
N PRO A 152 -6.90 11.97 11.42
CA PRO A 152 -7.50 13.27 11.11
C PRO A 152 -7.39 13.67 9.63
N LEU A 153 -6.34 13.23 8.92
CA LEU A 153 -6.05 13.58 7.53
C LEU A 153 -6.85 12.78 6.50
N VAL A 154 -7.42 11.64 6.92
CA VAL A 154 -8.27 10.77 6.07
C VAL A 154 -9.72 10.69 6.56
N LYS A 155 -10.10 11.56 7.50
CA LYS A 155 -11.44 11.55 8.10
C LYS A 155 -12.51 11.73 7.02
N HIS A 156 -13.42 10.77 6.93
CA HIS A 156 -14.51 10.77 5.95
C HIS A 156 -15.66 9.88 6.44
N PRO A 157 -16.94 10.15 6.10
CA PRO A 157 -18.07 9.33 6.55
C PRO A 157 -17.99 7.85 6.15
N LYS A 158 -17.31 7.53 5.04
CA LYS A 158 -17.05 6.14 4.61
C LYS A 158 -15.97 5.44 5.47
N ILE A 159 -15.10 6.16 6.17
CA ILE A 159 -13.92 5.60 6.83
C ILE A 159 -14.13 5.51 8.35
N GLU A 160 -13.97 4.32 8.88
CA GLU A 160 -13.87 4.03 10.31
C GLU A 160 -12.49 3.45 10.61
N ILE A 161 -11.73 4.09 11.52
CA ILE A 161 -10.41 3.61 11.93
C ILE A 161 -10.53 3.01 13.33
N VAL A 162 -10.06 1.78 13.47
CA VAL A 162 -10.07 1.02 14.72
C VAL A 162 -8.63 0.70 15.11
N GLU A 163 -8.27 0.98 16.36
CA GLU A 163 -6.99 0.54 16.92
C GLU A 163 -7.04 -0.98 17.15
N GLY A 164 -6.12 -1.73 16.54
CA GLY A 164 -6.05 -3.17 16.76
C GLY A 164 -5.00 -3.89 15.91
N ASP A 165 -4.78 -5.15 16.28
CA ASP A 165 -3.88 -6.05 15.59
C ASP A 165 -4.68 -6.98 14.67
N PHE A 166 -4.29 -7.06 13.40
CA PHE A 166 -4.94 -7.94 12.42
C PHE A 166 -5.03 -9.39 12.91
N TRP A 167 -3.97 -9.90 13.57
CA TRP A 167 -3.93 -11.27 14.07
C TRP A 167 -4.84 -11.53 15.28
N LYS A 168 -5.43 -10.47 15.83
CA LYS A 168 -6.43 -10.52 16.91
C LYS A 168 -7.78 -9.98 16.45
N SER A 169 -7.94 -9.72 15.15
CA SER A 169 -9.15 -9.14 14.59
C SER A 169 -10.29 -10.17 14.52
N PRO A 170 -11.55 -9.71 14.44
CA PRO A 170 -12.70 -10.60 14.22
C PRO A 170 -12.60 -11.47 12.97
N ILE A 171 -11.81 -11.08 11.96
CA ILE A 171 -11.55 -11.91 10.77
C ILE A 171 -10.72 -13.14 11.15
N VAL A 172 -9.66 -12.94 11.92
CA VAL A 172 -8.73 -14.02 12.30
C VAL A 172 -9.34 -14.94 13.35
N THR A 173 -10.15 -14.39 14.25
CA THR A 173 -10.84 -15.14 15.30
C THR A 173 -12.26 -15.57 14.89
N ALA A 174 -12.58 -15.54 13.59
CA ALA A 174 -13.91 -15.87 13.09
C ALA A 174 -14.26 -17.34 13.28
N ALA A 175 -13.27 -18.23 13.30
CA ALA A 175 -13.47 -19.66 13.49
C ALA A 175 -12.97 -20.10 14.87
N ASP A 176 -13.81 -20.84 15.59
CA ASP A 176 -13.47 -21.46 16.88
C ASP A 176 -13.97 -22.91 16.92
N VAL A 177 -13.37 -23.74 17.78
CA VAL A 177 -13.83 -25.11 18.02
C VAL A 177 -14.58 -25.16 19.33
N VAL A 178 -15.90 -25.27 19.24
CA VAL A 178 -16.80 -25.39 20.39
C VAL A 178 -17.39 -26.79 20.39
N ASP A 179 -17.19 -27.54 21.47
CA ASP A 179 -17.65 -28.93 21.62
C ASP A 179 -17.22 -29.86 20.47
N GLY A 180 -15.99 -29.68 19.99
CA GLY A 180 -15.44 -30.47 18.88
C GLY A 180 -16.00 -30.11 17.49
N LYS A 181 -16.79 -29.04 17.37
CA LYS A 181 -17.32 -28.54 16.10
C LYS A 181 -16.76 -27.16 15.77
N ILE A 182 -16.38 -26.97 14.52
CA ILE A 182 -15.96 -25.65 14.02
C ILE A 182 -17.21 -24.76 13.93
N GLN A 183 -17.21 -23.66 14.67
CA GLN A 183 -18.17 -22.58 14.55
C GLN A 183 -17.51 -21.41 13.82
N ILE A 184 -18.20 -20.86 12.80
CA ILE A 184 -17.70 -19.74 12.01
C ILE A 184 -18.65 -18.55 12.22
N LYS A 185 -18.10 -17.43 12.67
CA LYS A 185 -18.77 -16.14 12.73
C LYS A 185 -18.43 -15.37 11.46
N GLU A 186 -19.38 -15.29 10.54
CA GLU A 186 -19.21 -14.52 9.32
C GLU A 186 -18.99 -13.03 9.62
N VAL A 187 -18.11 -12.40 8.83
CA VAL A 187 -17.88 -10.96 8.88
C VAL A 187 -18.47 -10.28 7.64
N PRO A 188 -19.03 -9.06 7.77
CA PRO A 188 -19.85 -8.46 6.71
C PRO A 188 -19.01 -7.67 5.69
N TYR A 189 -17.90 -8.25 5.21
CA TYR A 189 -17.00 -7.58 4.25
C TYR A 189 -17.11 -8.20 2.86
N ASP A 190 -17.21 -7.34 1.85
CA ASP A 190 -17.24 -7.71 0.43
C ASP A 190 -15.83 -7.66 -0.18
N THR A 191 -14.94 -6.82 0.38
CA THR A 191 -13.52 -6.77 0.01
C THR A 191 -12.66 -6.67 1.27
N ILE A 192 -11.56 -7.43 1.32
CA ILE A 192 -10.56 -7.43 2.39
C ILE A 192 -9.21 -7.12 1.75
N ILE A 193 -8.54 -6.07 2.21
CA ILE A 193 -7.22 -5.65 1.72
C ILE A 193 -6.21 -5.78 2.86
N LEU A 194 -5.19 -6.60 2.63
CA LEU A 194 -4.09 -6.82 3.55
C LEU A 194 -2.89 -5.97 3.09
N ASP A 195 -2.75 -4.78 3.66
CA ASP A 195 -1.57 -3.90 3.51
C ASP A 195 -0.66 -4.06 4.75
N ILE A 196 -0.34 -5.31 5.05
CA ILE A 196 0.47 -5.69 6.21
C ILE A 196 1.88 -6.05 5.77
N TRP A 197 2.86 -5.31 6.30
CA TRP A 197 4.26 -5.64 6.13
C TRP A 197 4.71 -6.59 7.24
N VAL A 198 5.23 -7.75 6.87
CA VAL A 198 5.96 -8.62 7.81
C VAL A 198 7.43 -8.55 7.44
N TRP A 199 8.25 -8.00 8.34
CA TRP A 199 9.68 -7.89 8.13
C TRP A 199 10.39 -9.24 8.26
N GLY A 200 11.42 -9.43 7.42
CA GLY A 200 12.45 -10.45 7.57
C GLY A 200 13.47 -10.84 6.48
N SER A 201 14.61 -11.39 6.90
CA SER A 201 15.60 -12.18 6.17
C SER A 201 14.99 -13.25 5.25
N GLU A 202 15.76 -13.89 4.36
CA GLU A 202 15.27 -14.93 3.43
C GLU A 202 14.53 -16.09 4.13
N LYS A 203 14.94 -16.47 5.35
CA LYS A 203 14.20 -17.43 6.20
C LYS A 203 12.87 -16.87 6.71
N GLU A 204 12.84 -15.58 7.03
CA GLU A 204 11.62 -14.85 7.38
C GLU A 204 10.75 -14.55 6.15
N GLY A 205 11.29 -14.57 4.93
CA GLY A 205 10.52 -14.45 3.67
C GLY A 205 9.62 -15.66 3.42
N LYS A 206 10.11 -16.89 3.66
CA LYS A 206 9.26 -18.10 3.62
C LYS A 206 8.20 -18.08 4.72
N LYS A 207 8.58 -17.64 5.92
CA LYS A 207 7.64 -17.45 7.04
C LYS A 207 6.59 -16.38 6.69
N PHE A 208 6.98 -15.28 6.08
CA PHE A 208 6.11 -14.21 5.62
C PHE A 208 5.10 -14.73 4.61
N GLN A 209 5.53 -15.43 3.56
CA GLN A 209 4.62 -16.05 2.60
C GLN A 209 3.63 -16.98 3.29
N SER A 210 4.09 -17.82 4.24
CA SER A 210 3.19 -18.72 4.97
C SER A 210 2.17 -17.97 5.83
N GLU A 211 2.55 -16.86 6.47
CA GLU A 211 1.62 -16.03 7.25
C GLU A 211 0.64 -15.29 6.33
N ILE A 212 1.07 -14.81 5.15
CA ILE A 212 0.17 -14.22 4.17
C ILE A 212 -0.85 -15.23 3.66
N TRP A 213 -0.43 -16.45 3.30
CA TRP A 213 -1.34 -17.51 2.88
C TRP A 213 -2.31 -17.91 4.00
N ARG A 214 -1.81 -17.97 5.24
CA ARG A 214 -2.65 -18.17 6.43
C ARG A 214 -3.66 -17.05 6.58
N ALA A 215 -3.25 -15.79 6.43
CA ALA A 215 -4.13 -14.63 6.51
C ALA A 215 -5.23 -14.70 5.43
N ILE A 216 -4.86 -14.98 4.18
CA ILE A 216 -5.83 -15.18 3.07
C ILE A 216 -6.81 -16.30 3.43
N GLY A 217 -6.31 -17.44 3.91
CA GLY A 217 -7.14 -18.57 4.32
C GLY A 217 -8.13 -18.19 5.42
N MET A 218 -7.69 -17.49 6.47
CA MET A 218 -8.57 -17.02 7.55
C MET A 218 -9.60 -16.00 7.05
N CYS A 219 -9.20 -15.09 6.15
CA CYS A 219 -10.13 -14.17 5.49
C CYS A 219 -11.21 -14.93 4.71
N LYS A 220 -10.83 -15.97 3.97
CA LYS A 220 -11.77 -16.81 3.21
C LYS A 220 -12.64 -17.71 4.08
N VAL A 221 -12.18 -18.12 5.27
CA VAL A 221 -13.04 -18.81 6.24
C VAL A 221 -14.06 -17.83 6.83
N ALA A 222 -13.64 -16.63 7.20
CA ALA A 222 -14.51 -15.61 7.82
C ALA A 222 -15.49 -14.95 6.83
N ALA A 223 -15.08 -14.79 5.57
CA ALA A 223 -15.86 -14.18 4.51
C ALA A 223 -15.58 -14.89 3.17
N PRO A 224 -16.22 -16.06 2.93
CA PRO A 224 -15.95 -16.90 1.76
C PRO A 224 -16.12 -16.18 0.42
N TYR A 225 -17.07 -15.25 0.36
CA TYR A 225 -17.41 -14.50 -0.85
C TYR A 225 -16.63 -13.18 -1.00
N ALA A 226 -15.87 -12.75 0.00
CA ALA A 226 -15.11 -11.51 -0.08
C ALA A 226 -13.97 -11.63 -1.08
N ASN A 227 -13.71 -10.57 -1.85
CA ASN A 227 -12.44 -10.44 -2.55
C ASN A 227 -11.33 -10.20 -1.52
N VAL A 228 -10.25 -10.97 -1.59
CA VAL A 228 -9.10 -10.80 -0.67
C VAL A 228 -7.91 -10.37 -1.49
N TYR A 229 -7.39 -9.18 -1.20
CA TYR A 229 -6.22 -8.61 -1.86
C TYR A 229 -5.09 -8.39 -0.87
N VAL A 230 -3.85 -8.52 -1.33
CA VAL A 230 -2.64 -8.40 -0.50
C VAL A 230 -1.59 -7.59 -1.24
N TRP A 231 -1.14 -6.51 -0.62
CA TRP A 231 -0.06 -5.69 -1.16
C TRP A 231 1.27 -6.46 -1.14
N GLY A 232 2.07 -6.32 -2.21
CA GLY A 232 3.39 -6.95 -2.33
C GLY A 232 3.40 -8.41 -2.80
N LEU A 233 2.23 -9.04 -3.05
CA LEU A 233 2.17 -10.34 -3.73
C LEU A 233 2.31 -10.19 -5.25
N LYS A 234 2.96 -11.13 -5.92
CA LYS A 234 3.10 -11.12 -7.40
C LYS A 234 1.98 -11.89 -8.11
N GLU A 235 1.09 -12.48 -7.35
CA GLU A 235 -0.05 -13.23 -7.84
C GLU A 235 -1.21 -12.29 -8.15
N LYS A 236 -1.49 -12.03 -9.43
CA LYS A 236 -2.57 -11.13 -9.89
C LYS A 236 -3.95 -11.41 -9.27
N ALA A 237 -4.23 -12.68 -8.93
CA ALA A 237 -5.48 -13.06 -8.27
C ALA A 237 -5.67 -12.42 -6.89
N TYR A 238 -4.57 -12.07 -6.21
CA TYR A 238 -4.53 -11.45 -4.89
C TYR A 238 -3.91 -10.06 -4.91
N ASN A 239 -3.26 -9.63 -5.99
CA ASN A 239 -2.75 -8.28 -6.12
C ASN A 239 -3.27 -7.66 -7.44
N PRO A 240 -4.35 -6.86 -7.38
CA PRO A 240 -4.94 -6.25 -8.58
C PRO A 240 -4.06 -5.15 -9.18
N ALA A 241 -2.99 -4.73 -8.51
CA ALA A 241 -2.03 -3.78 -9.05
C ALA A 241 -1.06 -4.41 -10.05
N ILE A 242 -0.89 -5.74 -10.03
CA ILE A 242 0.02 -6.43 -10.95
C ILE A 242 -0.66 -6.58 -12.31
N GLU A 243 -0.05 -5.99 -13.34
CA GLU A 243 -0.40 -6.24 -14.73
C GLU A 243 0.66 -7.10 -15.40
N ASP A 244 0.23 -7.77 -16.47
CA ASP A 244 1.16 -8.51 -17.32
C ASP A 244 1.95 -7.48 -18.14
N PRO A 245 3.30 -7.45 -18.08
CA PRO A 245 4.11 -6.49 -18.81
C PRO A 245 3.83 -6.49 -20.33
N GLU A 246 3.37 -7.62 -20.89
CA GLU A 246 3.02 -7.74 -22.30
C GLU A 246 1.73 -7.00 -22.70
N LYS A 247 0.97 -6.49 -21.72
CA LYS A 247 -0.34 -5.83 -21.94
C LYS A 247 -0.33 -4.34 -21.61
N VAL A 248 0.82 -3.76 -21.33
CA VAL A 248 0.94 -2.34 -21.02
C VAL A 248 0.81 -1.55 -22.31
N ASP A 249 -0.22 -0.71 -22.37
CA ASP A 249 -0.33 0.31 -23.39
C ASP A 249 0.78 1.37 -23.16
N PRO A 250 1.74 1.51 -24.08
CA PRO A 250 2.86 2.45 -23.91
C PRO A 250 2.40 3.92 -23.90
N ASP A 251 1.17 4.20 -24.34
CA ASP A 251 0.57 5.54 -24.41
C ASP A 251 -0.37 5.84 -23.22
N LYS A 252 -0.50 4.91 -22.25
CA LYS A 252 -1.28 5.14 -21.02
C LYS A 252 -0.56 6.17 -20.14
N PRO A 253 -1.22 7.28 -19.77
CA PRO A 253 -0.60 8.44 -19.09
C PRO A 253 -0.14 8.15 -17.66
#